data_AF-A0A6P2AU52-F1
#
_entry.id   AF-A0A6P2AU52-F1
#
_cell.length_a   1.000
_cell.length_b   1.000
_cell.length_c   1.000
_cell.angle_alpha   90.00
_cell.angle_beta   90.00
_cell.angle_gamma   90.00
#
_symmetry.space_group_name_H-M   'P 1'
#
loop_
_entity.id
_entity.type
_entity.pdbx_description
1 polymer ?
#
loop_
_entity_poly.entity_id
_entity_poly.type
_entity_poly.pdbx_seq_one_letter_code
_entity_poly.pdbx_strand_id
1 'polypeptide(L)'
;MTSAYVLIAAVLLLGGILAVLGDRIGTKVGKARLRLFNLRPRNTATLITVLTGLSISGSSLIILFSLSKSLREGVFNLDTILANLRVAQAQLDEVSTERTRIDGQLGRAILEKERTERSFRLVQERYREMTAQARRLQTELEILRSQRERLLVQIPRLQQQVRERDDLIAGQDQILRDRNSRIISQDQVLRQRAIQLNTLQTQRSRLQSEISQRDTHIQALDEDIAWRDETLQAREANLQELTAQLNFIRQEVEILEQYYQDYQALRQGNLALVRGEVLSFGVLRVVDATGALSAVDQLLSQANRRAIEATRPFGGQNGSDRVVQITQAQVNQLVEQIGDGQDYVVRILSAGNYVEQEQAVLVFADAVLNQKLFNAGEVIATVSVDSNQMTDQEVRARLDTLLAAAQFRARRAGVLGEIQVGDGTVQTFTRFLDQLQNTPQRFGQIQAVVEDNTFTAGPLKINLQVYHNGQVIFQSSNRS
;
A
#
# COMPACT_ATOMS: atom_id res chain seq x y z
N MET A 1 68.02 161.95 0.28
CA MET A 1 68.53 162.67 -0.91
C MET A 1 68.70 164.17 -0.65
N THR A 2 67.82 164.85 0.11
CA THR A 2 67.94 166.29 0.43
C THR A 2 69.06 166.66 1.41
N SER A 3 69.47 165.77 2.31
CA SER A 3 70.49 166.05 3.36
C SER A 3 71.94 166.00 2.87
N ALA A 4 72.25 165.16 1.87
CA ALA A 4 73.63 164.99 1.38
C ALA A 4 74.15 166.24 0.66
N TYR A 5 73.31 166.89 -0.15
CA TYR A 5 73.68 168.11 -0.86
C TYR A 5 73.87 169.32 0.07
N VAL A 6 73.08 169.42 1.16
CA VAL A 6 73.24 170.47 2.19
C VAL A 6 74.56 170.33 2.93
N LEU A 7 74.97 169.08 3.23
CA LEU A 7 76.24 168.79 3.91
C LEU A 7 77.46 169.18 3.05
N ILE A 8 77.42 168.89 1.76
CA ILE A 8 78.51 169.21 0.82
C ILE A 8 78.64 170.74 0.65
N ALA A 9 77.53 171.46 0.54
CA ALA A 9 77.52 172.93 0.41
C ALA A 9 78.09 173.64 1.66
N ALA A 10 77.77 173.16 2.86
CA ALA A 10 78.29 173.73 4.10
C ALA A 10 79.81 173.55 4.27
N VAL A 11 80.35 172.39 3.88
CA VAL A 11 81.79 172.09 3.97
C VAL A 11 82.61 172.97 3.00
N LEU A 12 82.11 173.21 1.78
CA LEU A 12 82.77 174.08 0.80
C LEU A 12 82.85 175.55 1.25
N LEU A 13 81.77 176.08 1.84
CA LEU A 13 81.74 177.44 2.39
C LEU A 13 82.73 177.63 3.56
N LEU A 14 82.78 176.66 4.48
CA LEU A 14 83.66 176.69 5.65
C LEU A 14 85.14 176.58 5.27
N GLY A 15 85.46 175.76 4.25
CA GLY A 15 86.81 175.62 3.72
C GLY A 15 87.37 176.92 3.11
N GLY A 16 86.54 177.69 2.39
CA GLY A 16 86.95 178.97 1.80
C GLY A 16 87.27 180.06 2.82
N ILE A 17 86.51 180.15 3.91
CA ILE A 17 86.72 181.14 4.99
C ILE A 17 88.01 180.82 5.77
N LEU A 18 88.28 179.54 6.03
CA LEU A 18 89.45 179.11 6.79
C LEU A 18 90.77 179.28 6.02
N ALA A 19 90.75 179.14 4.68
CA ALA A 19 91.93 179.37 3.85
C ALA A 19 92.45 180.82 3.95
N VAL A 20 91.55 181.81 4.01
CA VAL A 20 91.90 183.23 4.13
C VAL A 20 92.50 183.57 5.50
N LEU A 21 92.03 182.92 6.58
CA LEU A 21 92.62 183.11 7.91
C LEU A 21 94.03 182.52 8.02
N GLY A 22 94.30 181.39 7.36
CA GLY A 22 95.61 180.74 7.35
C GLY A 22 96.73 181.64 6.80
N ASP A 23 96.47 182.34 5.69
CA ASP A 23 97.44 183.22 5.03
C ASP A 23 97.76 184.49 5.87
N ARG A 24 96.75 184.99 6.60
CA ARG A 24 96.88 186.15 7.49
C ARG A 24 97.73 185.88 8.72
N ILE A 25 97.71 184.65 9.25
CA ILE A 25 98.54 184.25 10.39
C ILE A 25 100.01 184.08 9.93
N GLY A 26 100.23 183.50 8.74
CA GLY A 26 101.58 183.30 8.19
C GLY A 26 102.35 184.59 7.96
N THR A 27 101.70 185.63 7.43
CA THR A 27 102.34 186.93 7.13
C THR A 27 102.69 187.75 8.38
N LYS A 28 101.88 187.66 9.46
CA LYS A 28 102.13 188.35 10.73
C LYS A 28 103.35 187.78 11.48
N VAL A 29 103.54 186.47 11.44
CA VAL A 29 104.69 185.80 12.07
C VAL A 29 106.00 186.13 11.35
N GLY A 30 105.96 186.31 10.02
CA GLY A 30 107.14 186.64 9.20
C GLY A 30 107.80 188.00 9.49
N LYS A 31 107.03 189.01 9.94
CA LYS A 31 107.59 190.33 10.33
C LYS A 31 108.15 190.37 11.75
N ALA A 32 107.69 189.47 12.62
CA ALA A 32 108.02 189.49 14.05
C ALA A 32 109.44 188.97 14.39
N ARG A 33 110.24 188.55 13.39
CA ARG A 33 111.58 187.94 13.58
C ARG A 33 111.62 186.89 14.70
N LEU A 34 110.55 186.13 14.86
CA LEU A 34 110.45 185.06 15.85
C LEU A 34 111.35 183.89 15.45
N ARG A 35 112.15 183.43 16.41
CA ARG A 35 112.96 182.22 16.26
C ARG A 35 112.27 181.10 17.03
N LEU A 36 111.82 180.07 16.31
CA LEU A 36 111.38 178.82 16.91
C LEU A 36 112.41 177.75 16.54
N PHE A 37 112.96 177.06 17.53
CA PHE A 37 113.92 175.96 17.34
C PHE A 37 115.11 176.28 16.41
N ASN A 38 115.79 177.40 16.65
CA ASN A 38 117.05 177.76 15.99
C ASN A 38 117.01 177.93 14.44
N LEU A 39 115.81 177.99 13.84
CA LEU A 39 115.64 178.13 12.40
C LEU A 39 115.78 179.60 11.94
N ARG A 40 116.31 179.79 10.72
CA ARG A 40 116.42 181.10 10.06
C ARG A 40 115.01 181.69 9.89
N PRO A 41 114.75 182.98 10.19
CA PRO A 41 113.41 183.56 10.31
C PRO A 41 112.43 183.33 9.15
N ARG A 42 112.93 183.02 7.95
CA ARG A 42 112.10 182.73 6.76
C ARG A 42 111.45 181.34 6.78
N ASN A 43 112.02 180.34 7.46
CA ASN A 43 111.53 178.95 7.42
C ASN A 43 110.47 178.63 8.49
N THR A 44 110.49 179.35 9.61
CA THR A 44 109.51 179.20 10.70
C THR A 44 108.09 179.54 10.25
N ALA A 45 107.95 180.50 9.34
CA ALA A 45 106.65 180.90 8.80
C ALA A 45 105.98 179.75 8.02
N THR A 46 106.74 179.02 7.20
CA THR A 46 106.21 177.96 6.34
C THR A 46 105.71 176.74 7.11
N LEU A 47 106.39 176.36 8.19
CA LEU A 47 106.01 175.20 9.01
C LEU A 47 104.65 175.40 9.68
N ILE A 48 104.41 176.59 10.22
CA ILE A 48 103.15 176.91 10.91
C ILE A 48 101.97 176.83 9.95
N THR A 49 102.13 177.24 8.68
CA THR A 49 101.08 177.20 7.66
C THR A 49 100.65 175.77 7.29
N VAL A 50 101.61 174.84 7.13
CA VAL A 50 101.30 173.44 6.83
C VAL A 50 100.54 172.79 8.01
N LEU A 51 100.97 173.08 9.23
CA LEU A 51 100.38 172.50 10.44
C LEU A 51 98.94 173.00 10.70
N THR A 52 98.64 174.25 10.30
CA THR A 52 97.27 174.77 10.30
C THR A 52 96.43 174.13 9.20
N GLY A 53 96.96 173.97 7.99
CA GLY A 53 96.25 173.28 6.89
C GLY A 53 95.88 171.83 7.22
N LEU A 54 96.78 171.09 7.89
CA LEU A 54 96.52 169.71 8.32
C LEU A 54 95.45 169.63 9.41
N SER A 55 95.51 170.53 10.38
CA SER A 55 94.54 170.59 11.49
C SER A 55 93.12 170.85 10.97
N ILE A 56 92.96 171.72 9.97
CA ILE A 56 91.64 172.04 9.37
C ILE A 56 91.02 170.81 8.68
N SER A 57 91.83 170.07 7.90
CA SER A 57 91.36 168.88 7.19
C SER A 57 90.99 167.76 8.16
N GLY A 58 91.78 167.56 9.22
CA GLY A 58 91.51 166.58 10.26
C GLY A 58 90.22 166.87 11.02
N SER A 59 89.97 168.13 11.40
CA SER A 59 88.73 168.51 12.08
C SER A 59 87.48 168.32 11.20
N SER A 60 87.58 168.58 9.90
CA SER A 60 86.45 168.40 8.97
C SER A 60 86.03 166.93 8.86
N LEU A 61 86.99 166.00 8.86
CA LEU A 61 86.71 164.57 8.79
C LEU A 61 86.03 164.05 10.07
N ILE A 62 86.48 164.49 11.23
CA ILE A 62 85.91 164.11 12.54
C ILE A 62 84.45 164.57 12.64
N ILE A 63 84.16 165.78 12.18
CA ILE A 63 82.81 166.35 12.16
C ILE A 63 81.89 165.51 11.25
N LEU A 64 82.35 165.09 10.06
CA LEU A 64 81.58 164.27 9.13
C LEU A 64 81.11 162.93 9.73
N PHE A 65 82.00 162.23 10.43
CA PHE A 65 81.67 160.94 11.07
C PHE A 65 80.81 161.10 12.33
N SER A 66 80.94 162.22 13.04
CA SER A 66 80.14 162.49 14.24
C SER A 66 78.68 162.82 13.90
N LEU A 67 78.45 163.67 12.90
CA LEU A 67 77.10 164.16 12.55
C LEU A 67 76.25 163.15 11.76
N SER A 68 76.82 162.08 11.19
CA SER A 68 76.07 161.12 10.37
C SER A 68 76.11 159.69 10.94
N LYS A 69 74.99 159.26 11.54
CA LYS A 69 74.81 157.90 12.07
C LYS A 69 74.73 156.83 10.96
N SER A 70 74.10 157.16 9.83
CA SER A 70 73.94 156.23 8.69
C SER A 70 75.26 155.90 7.97
N LEU A 71 76.22 156.84 7.95
CA LEU A 71 77.53 156.60 7.33
C LEU A 71 78.41 155.66 8.19
N ARG A 72 78.17 155.64 9.51
CA ARG A 72 78.83 154.74 10.47
C ARG A 72 78.29 153.31 10.38
N GLU A 73 76.98 153.13 10.22
CA GLU A 73 76.37 151.80 10.09
C GLU A 73 76.63 151.14 8.73
N GLY A 74 76.70 151.90 7.64
CA GLY A 74 76.86 151.35 6.29
C GLY A 74 78.27 150.85 5.95
N VAL A 75 79.32 151.49 6.49
CA VAL A 75 80.72 151.14 6.16
C VAL A 75 81.26 150.01 7.05
N PHE A 76 80.71 149.80 8.25
CA PHE A 76 81.25 148.85 9.23
C PHE A 76 80.50 147.51 9.38
N ASN A 77 79.32 147.30 8.77
CA ASN A 77 78.46 146.11 9.02
C ASN A 77 78.02 145.29 7.77
N LEU A 78 78.78 145.27 6.67
CA LEU A 78 78.37 144.54 5.44
C LEU A 78 78.33 143.00 5.63
N ASP A 79 79.24 142.44 6.43
CA ASP A 79 79.43 140.98 6.55
C ASP A 79 78.29 140.28 7.30
N THR A 80 77.66 140.95 8.29
CA THR A 80 76.59 140.37 9.11
C THR A 80 75.28 140.20 8.34
N ILE A 81 75.00 141.07 7.37
CA ILE A 81 73.79 140.99 6.54
C ILE A 81 73.86 139.80 5.57
N LEU A 82 75.02 139.55 4.96
CA LEU A 82 75.22 138.41 4.06
C LEU A 82 75.17 137.06 4.79
N ALA A 83 75.63 137.01 6.05
CA ALA A 83 75.56 135.80 6.88
C ALA A 83 74.11 135.39 7.19
N ASN A 84 73.24 136.34 7.54
CA ASN A 84 71.84 136.06 7.87
C ASN A 84 71.03 135.52 6.67
N LEU A 85 71.32 135.98 5.45
CA LEU A 85 70.65 135.51 4.24
C LEU A 85 70.96 134.03 3.95
N ARG A 86 72.21 133.61 4.15
CA ARG A 86 72.62 132.20 4.02
C ARG A 86 71.93 131.29 5.04
N VAL A 87 71.79 131.73 6.28
CA VAL A 87 71.09 130.95 7.33
C VAL A 87 69.61 130.80 6.99
N ALA A 88 68.95 131.86 6.53
CA ALA A 88 67.55 131.80 6.13
C ALA A 88 67.31 130.87 4.94
N GLN A 89 68.20 130.86 3.94
CA GLN A 89 68.13 129.90 2.82
C GLN A 89 68.36 128.45 3.27
N ALA A 90 69.35 128.22 4.14
CA ALA A 90 69.62 126.88 4.68
C ALA A 90 68.43 126.31 5.49
N GLN A 91 67.75 127.15 6.28
CA GLN A 91 66.56 126.75 7.03
C GLN A 91 65.38 126.40 6.11
N LEU A 92 65.20 127.12 5.00
CA LEU A 92 64.12 126.84 4.05
C LEU A 92 64.34 125.50 3.33
N ASP A 93 65.59 125.21 2.97
CA ASP A 93 65.97 123.92 2.39
C ASP A 93 65.75 122.78 3.39
N GLU A 94 66.17 122.94 4.66
CA GLU A 94 65.96 121.97 5.72
C GLU A 94 64.47 121.64 5.93
N VAL A 95 63.61 122.65 6.06
CA VAL A 95 62.15 122.46 6.21
C VAL A 95 61.53 121.79 4.99
N SER A 96 62.00 122.10 3.78
CA SER A 96 61.52 121.45 2.55
C SER A 96 61.87 119.96 2.50
N THR A 97 63.09 119.61 2.96
CA THR A 97 63.53 118.20 3.03
C THR A 97 62.78 117.44 4.12
N GLU A 98 62.51 118.07 5.27
CA GLU A 98 61.72 117.49 6.35
C GLU A 98 60.28 117.23 5.90
N ARG A 99 59.65 118.20 5.21
CA ARG A 99 58.30 118.03 4.64
C ARG A 99 58.24 116.87 3.65
N THR A 100 59.21 116.77 2.75
CA THR A 100 59.28 115.68 1.76
C THR A 100 59.47 114.31 2.44
N ARG A 101 60.25 114.26 3.53
CA ARG A 101 60.44 113.06 4.34
C ARG A 101 59.14 112.65 5.05
N ILE A 102 58.42 113.61 5.63
CA ILE A 102 57.13 113.38 6.29
C ILE A 102 56.08 112.91 5.27
N ASP A 103 55.98 113.53 4.11
CA ASP A 103 55.07 113.10 3.04
C ASP A 103 55.40 111.66 2.57
N GLY A 104 56.68 111.32 2.47
CA GLY A 104 57.14 109.96 2.20
C GLY A 104 56.78 108.96 3.30
N GLN A 105 56.88 109.35 4.58
CA GLN A 105 56.47 108.53 5.72
C GLN A 105 54.94 108.35 5.76
N LEU A 106 54.17 109.42 5.51
CA LEU A 106 52.73 109.40 5.45
C LEU A 106 52.23 108.49 4.31
N GLY A 107 52.84 108.57 3.13
CA GLY A 107 52.53 107.69 2.01
C GLY A 107 52.79 106.21 2.34
N ARG A 108 53.89 105.89 3.04
CA ARG A 108 54.17 104.53 3.51
C ARG A 108 53.15 104.06 4.55
N ALA A 109 52.80 104.91 5.51
CA ALA A 109 51.81 104.61 6.54
C ALA A 109 50.41 104.36 5.97
N ILE A 110 50.00 105.12 4.94
CA ILE A 110 48.73 104.90 4.23
C ILE A 110 48.73 103.53 3.52
N LEU A 111 49.79 103.20 2.79
CA LEU A 111 49.92 101.91 2.11
C LEU A 111 49.92 100.73 3.10
N GLU A 112 50.59 100.89 4.24
CA GLU A 112 50.60 99.88 5.31
C GLU A 112 49.21 99.71 5.94
N LYS A 113 48.51 100.82 6.20
CA LYS A 113 47.12 100.80 6.66
C LYS A 113 46.20 100.08 5.67
N GLU A 114 46.27 100.41 4.38
CA GLU A 114 45.46 99.73 3.36
C GLU A 114 45.74 98.23 3.27
N ARG A 115 47.01 97.82 3.33
CA ARG A 115 47.40 96.40 3.35
C ARG A 115 46.83 95.68 4.57
N THR A 116 46.89 96.34 5.72
CA THR A 116 46.35 95.82 6.99
C THR A 116 44.83 95.75 6.97
N GLU A 117 44.14 96.74 6.38
CA GLU A 117 42.69 96.69 6.20
C GLU A 117 42.26 95.57 5.25
N ARG A 118 42.99 95.34 4.15
CA ARG A 118 42.73 94.23 3.23
C ARG A 118 42.97 92.88 3.89
N SER A 119 44.08 92.71 4.62
CA SER A 119 44.36 91.47 5.34
C SER A 119 43.34 91.23 6.45
N PHE A 120 42.94 92.27 7.18
CA PHE A 120 41.90 92.19 8.19
C PHE A 120 40.55 91.77 7.59
N ARG A 121 40.14 92.35 6.44
CA ARG A 121 38.92 91.92 5.72
C ARG A 121 38.98 90.47 5.30
N LEU A 122 40.10 90.02 4.72
CA LEU A 122 40.28 88.62 4.32
C LEU A 122 40.21 87.66 5.51
N VAL A 123 40.85 88.02 6.63
CA VAL A 123 40.79 87.24 7.87
C VAL A 123 39.38 87.22 8.43
N GLN A 124 38.65 88.34 8.37
CA GLN A 124 37.27 88.43 8.82
C GLN A 124 36.32 87.58 7.95
N GLU A 125 36.51 87.55 6.63
CA GLU A 125 35.78 86.68 5.71
C GLU A 125 36.05 85.20 6.00
N ARG A 126 37.32 84.79 6.11
CA ARG A 126 37.69 83.42 6.49
C ARG A 126 37.14 83.01 7.85
N TYR A 127 37.13 83.93 8.82
CA TYR A 127 36.54 83.68 10.14
C TYR A 127 35.01 83.49 10.05
N ARG A 128 34.32 84.28 9.22
CA ARG A 128 32.87 84.09 8.95
C ARG A 128 32.58 82.76 8.27
N GLU A 129 33.39 82.35 7.29
CA GLU A 129 33.24 81.05 6.63
C GLU A 129 33.50 79.90 7.60
N MET A 130 34.58 79.95 8.38
CA MET A 130 34.93 78.92 9.35
C MET A 130 33.86 78.79 10.44
N THR A 131 33.34 79.92 10.94
CA THR A 131 32.23 79.90 11.92
C THR A 131 30.93 79.37 11.31
N ALA A 132 30.63 79.67 10.05
CA ALA A 132 29.50 79.07 9.34
C ALA A 132 29.67 77.55 9.15
N GLN A 133 30.87 77.08 8.79
CA GLN A 133 31.19 75.65 8.69
C GLN A 133 31.10 74.94 10.04
N ALA A 134 31.66 75.54 11.10
CA ALA A 134 31.57 75.00 12.47
C ALA A 134 30.11 74.86 12.92
N ARG A 135 29.25 75.86 12.62
CA ARG A 135 27.81 75.78 12.89
C ARG A 135 27.12 74.66 12.10
N ARG A 136 27.45 74.49 10.83
CA ARG A 136 26.91 73.40 10.00
C ARG A 136 27.29 72.03 10.56
N LEU A 137 28.58 71.82 10.86
CA LEU A 137 29.08 70.58 11.45
C LEU A 137 28.45 70.29 12.82
N GLN A 138 28.27 71.31 13.66
CA GLN A 138 27.56 71.17 14.93
C GLN A 138 26.10 70.73 14.72
N THR A 139 25.42 71.32 13.74
CA THR A 139 24.02 70.96 13.42
C THR A 139 23.93 69.53 12.90
N GLU A 140 24.86 69.12 12.04
CA GLU A 140 24.93 67.76 11.50
C GLU A 140 25.24 66.71 12.59
N LEU A 141 26.17 67.02 13.49
CA LEU A 141 26.47 66.19 14.67
C LEU A 141 25.24 66.01 15.56
N GLU A 142 24.44 67.06 15.77
CA GLU A 142 23.24 66.99 16.59
C GLU A 142 22.15 66.14 15.93
N ILE A 143 21.99 66.28 14.60
CA ILE A 143 21.08 65.43 13.81
C ILE A 143 21.51 63.96 13.90
N LEU A 144 22.79 63.66 13.66
CA LEU A 144 23.36 62.32 13.74
C LEU A 144 23.22 61.72 15.15
N ARG A 145 23.44 62.52 16.21
CA ARG A 145 23.18 62.09 17.60
C ARG A 145 21.71 61.74 17.81
N SER A 146 20.78 62.59 17.35
CA SER A 146 19.34 62.31 17.45
C SER A 146 18.92 61.05 16.69
N GLN A 147 19.55 60.77 15.54
CA GLN A 147 19.32 59.54 14.76
C GLN A 147 19.87 58.33 15.49
N ARG A 148 21.09 58.42 16.03
CA ARG A 148 21.71 57.35 16.82
C ARG A 148 20.88 57.01 18.06
N GLU A 149 20.40 58.00 18.79
CA GLU A 149 19.51 57.79 19.96
C GLU A 149 18.21 57.10 19.56
N ARG A 150 17.58 57.52 18.45
CA ARG A 150 16.39 56.84 17.91
C ARG A 150 16.67 55.38 17.55
N LEU A 151 17.79 55.10 16.89
CA LEU A 151 18.19 53.74 16.52
C LEU A 151 18.50 52.88 17.75
N LEU A 152 19.17 53.43 18.76
CA LEU A 152 19.48 52.74 20.02
C LEU A 152 18.22 52.33 20.79
N VAL A 153 17.11 53.09 20.65
CA VAL A 153 15.80 52.71 21.21
C VAL A 153 15.06 51.70 20.32
N GLN A 154 15.24 51.75 18.99
CA GLN A 154 14.58 50.82 18.07
C GLN A 154 15.17 49.40 18.11
N ILE A 155 16.49 49.26 18.24
CA ILE A 155 17.16 47.94 18.31
C ILE A 155 16.56 47.03 19.40
N PRO A 156 16.45 47.44 20.68
CA PRO A 156 15.89 46.57 21.72
C PRO A 156 14.39 46.29 21.49
N ARG A 157 13.62 47.24 20.94
CA ARG A 157 12.23 46.99 20.55
C ARG A 157 12.10 45.92 19.48
N LEU A 158 12.93 45.99 18.44
CA LEU A 158 12.94 45.00 17.36
C LEU A 158 13.42 43.63 17.88
N GLN A 159 14.44 43.60 18.74
CA GLN A 159 14.91 42.36 19.37
C GLN A 159 13.81 41.73 20.24
N GLN A 160 13.06 42.53 20.98
CA GLN A 160 11.93 42.06 21.77
C GLN A 160 10.82 41.49 20.88
N GLN A 161 10.48 42.18 19.78
CA GLN A 161 9.51 41.67 18.81
C GLN A 161 9.95 40.36 18.14
N VAL A 162 11.24 40.21 17.84
CA VAL A 162 11.78 38.95 17.31
C VAL A 162 11.63 37.83 18.33
N ARG A 163 12.00 38.06 19.60
CA ARG A 163 11.82 37.07 20.68
C ARG A 163 10.37 36.66 20.87
N GLU A 164 9.45 37.63 20.91
CA GLU A 164 8.01 37.35 21.04
C GLU A 164 7.48 36.51 19.87
N ARG A 165 7.99 36.74 18.66
CA ARG A 165 7.65 35.93 17.48
C ARG A 165 8.28 34.54 17.53
N ASP A 166 9.53 34.43 17.98
CA ASP A 166 10.20 33.13 18.14
C ASP A 166 9.48 32.26 19.18
N ASP A 167 9.05 32.85 20.31
CA ASP A 167 8.26 32.17 21.33
C ASP A 167 6.89 31.72 20.78
N LEU A 168 6.23 32.58 19.98
CA LEU A 168 4.98 32.24 19.32
C LEU A 168 5.15 31.08 18.33
N ILE A 169 6.21 31.11 17.52
CA ILE A 169 6.53 30.04 16.55
C ILE A 169 6.82 28.74 17.30
N ALA A 170 7.62 28.78 18.36
CA ALA A 170 7.90 27.60 19.18
C ALA A 170 6.61 26.99 19.78
N GLY A 171 5.69 27.85 20.27
CA GLY A 171 4.39 27.41 20.74
C GLY A 171 3.52 26.78 19.65
N GLN A 172 3.50 27.36 18.45
CA GLN A 172 2.78 26.81 17.29
C GLN A 172 3.37 25.47 16.85
N ASP A 173 4.69 25.34 16.80
CA ASP A 173 5.38 24.10 16.44
C ASP A 173 5.03 22.97 17.41
N GLN A 174 4.93 23.27 18.71
CA GLN A 174 4.51 22.28 19.70
C GLN A 174 3.06 21.83 19.47
N ILE A 175 2.14 22.76 19.20
CA ILE A 175 0.75 22.45 18.86
C ILE A 175 0.66 21.60 17.58
N LEU A 176 1.47 21.93 16.56
CA LEU A 176 1.51 21.17 15.32
C LEU A 176 2.03 19.75 15.54
N ARG A 177 3.07 19.57 16.36
CA ARG A 177 3.57 18.23 16.74
C ARG A 177 2.50 17.41 17.47
N ASP A 178 1.79 18.02 18.41
CA ASP A 178 0.70 17.38 19.15
C ASP A 178 -0.48 17.02 18.23
N ARG A 179 -0.82 17.89 17.28
CA ARG A 179 -1.85 17.58 16.27
C ARG A 179 -1.40 16.45 15.35
N ASN A 180 -0.14 16.46 14.93
CA ASN A 180 0.40 15.44 14.04
C ASN A 180 0.44 14.07 14.72
N SER A 181 0.79 14.00 16.00
CA SER A 181 0.76 12.74 16.77
C SER A 181 -0.67 12.21 16.93
N ARG A 182 -1.66 13.09 17.15
CA ARG A 182 -3.09 12.72 17.16
C ARG A 182 -3.59 12.24 15.79
N ILE A 183 -3.14 12.86 14.70
CA ILE A 183 -3.50 12.41 13.35
C ILE A 183 -2.93 11.02 13.09
N ILE A 184 -1.67 10.76 13.47
CA ILE A 184 -1.04 9.45 13.32
C ILE A 184 -1.81 8.37 14.12
N SER A 185 -2.20 8.66 15.37
CA SER A 185 -2.95 7.69 16.18
C SER A 185 -4.36 7.46 15.62
N GLN A 186 -5.02 8.50 15.10
CA GLN A 186 -6.30 8.36 14.41
C GLN A 186 -6.18 7.53 13.12
N ASP A 187 -5.13 7.74 12.32
CA ASP A 187 -4.89 6.96 11.09
C ASP A 187 -4.70 5.47 11.40
N GLN A 188 -3.99 5.14 12.49
CA GLN A 188 -3.86 3.76 12.96
C GLN A 188 -5.22 3.15 13.35
N VAL A 189 -6.06 3.89 14.10
CA VAL A 189 -7.41 3.43 14.46
C VAL A 189 -8.28 3.23 13.22
N LEU A 190 -8.22 4.15 12.26
CA LEU A 190 -8.96 4.04 11.01
C LEU A 190 -8.52 2.83 10.18
N ARG A 191 -7.22 2.56 10.09
CA ARG A 191 -6.69 1.34 9.43
C ARG A 191 -7.18 0.07 10.11
N GLN A 192 -7.15 0.01 11.44
CA GLN A 192 -7.66 -1.14 12.19
C GLN A 192 -9.16 -1.34 11.94
N ARG A 193 -9.96 -0.27 11.96
CA ARG A 193 -11.39 -0.34 11.65
C ARG A 193 -11.65 -0.79 10.20
N ALA A 194 -10.85 -0.32 9.24
CA ALA A 194 -10.97 -0.74 7.84
C ALA A 194 -10.70 -2.24 7.67
N ILE A 195 -9.69 -2.78 8.36
CA ILE A 195 -9.41 -4.23 8.39
C ILE A 195 -10.58 -4.99 9.03
N GLN A 196 -11.09 -4.52 10.17
CA GLN A 196 -12.25 -5.15 10.83
C GLN A 196 -13.49 -5.17 9.93
N LEU A 197 -13.79 -4.07 9.24
CA LEU A 197 -14.92 -3.99 8.31
C LEU A 197 -14.76 -4.96 7.14
N ASN A 198 -13.55 -5.10 6.59
CA ASN A 198 -13.30 -6.06 5.52
C ASN A 198 -13.49 -7.51 6.00
N THR A 199 -12.99 -7.84 7.20
CA THR A 199 -13.20 -9.16 7.82
C THR A 199 -14.68 -9.44 8.02
N LEU A 200 -15.44 -8.49 8.57
CA LEU A 200 -16.89 -8.63 8.76
C LEU A 200 -17.63 -8.78 7.44
N GLN A 201 -17.23 -8.05 6.40
CA GLN A 201 -17.84 -8.15 5.08
C GLN A 201 -17.59 -9.54 4.45
N THR A 202 -16.38 -10.06 4.61
CA THR A 202 -16.01 -11.42 4.16
C THR A 202 -16.82 -12.48 4.93
N GLN A 203 -16.94 -12.34 6.26
CA GLN A 203 -17.76 -13.24 7.08
C GLN A 203 -19.22 -13.20 6.65
N ARG A 204 -19.78 -12.02 6.40
CA ARG A 204 -21.17 -11.86 5.93
C ARG A 204 -21.38 -12.53 4.57
N SER A 205 -20.44 -12.38 3.64
CA SER A 205 -20.52 -13.04 2.32
C SER A 205 -20.48 -14.56 2.45
N ARG A 206 -19.64 -15.09 3.35
CA ARG A 206 -19.58 -16.53 3.62
C ARG A 206 -20.90 -17.06 4.21
N LEU A 207 -21.42 -16.38 5.24
CA LEU A 207 -22.69 -16.75 5.85
C LEU A 207 -23.85 -16.71 4.85
N GLN A 208 -23.87 -15.71 3.96
CA GLN A 208 -24.88 -15.64 2.90
C GLN A 208 -24.81 -16.84 1.95
N SER A 209 -23.60 -17.29 1.60
CA SER A 209 -23.42 -18.49 0.77
C SER A 209 -23.86 -19.76 1.51
N GLU A 210 -23.55 -19.89 2.81
CA GLU A 210 -23.97 -21.02 3.63
C GLU A 210 -25.51 -21.06 3.79
N ILE A 211 -26.16 -19.91 3.97
CA ILE A 211 -27.62 -19.79 4.00
C ILE A 211 -28.22 -20.23 2.66
N SER A 212 -27.72 -19.69 1.54
CA SER A 212 -28.23 -20.06 0.21
C SER A 212 -28.08 -21.56 -0.08
N GLN A 213 -26.98 -22.18 0.34
CA GLN A 213 -26.79 -23.63 0.21
C GLN A 213 -27.79 -24.41 1.08
N ARG A 214 -28.03 -23.97 2.32
CA ARG A 214 -29.02 -24.57 3.21
C ARG A 214 -30.43 -24.44 2.65
N ASP A 215 -30.80 -23.30 2.09
CA ASP A 215 -32.10 -23.08 1.48
C ASP A 215 -32.33 -24.04 0.30
N THR A 216 -31.31 -24.22 -0.58
CA THR A 216 -31.40 -25.21 -1.66
C THR A 216 -31.53 -26.65 -1.15
N HIS A 217 -30.87 -26.97 -0.04
CA HIS A 217 -30.97 -28.29 0.56
C HIS A 217 -32.33 -28.54 1.20
N ILE A 218 -32.88 -27.54 1.90
CA ILE A 218 -34.23 -27.60 2.48
C ILE A 218 -35.26 -27.79 1.36
N GLN A 219 -35.17 -27.02 0.27
CA GLN A 219 -36.09 -27.19 -0.86
C GLN A 219 -36.03 -28.61 -1.44
N ALA A 220 -34.84 -29.18 -1.60
CA ALA A 220 -34.70 -30.57 -2.08
C ALA A 220 -35.29 -31.60 -1.09
N LEU A 221 -35.19 -31.36 0.22
CA LEU A 221 -35.81 -32.20 1.23
C LEU A 221 -37.34 -32.06 1.21
N ASP A 222 -37.87 -30.87 1.04
CA ASP A 222 -39.31 -30.63 0.92
C ASP A 222 -39.90 -31.36 -0.29
N GLU A 223 -39.18 -31.36 -1.42
CA GLU A 223 -39.54 -32.14 -2.62
C GLU A 223 -39.53 -33.65 -2.35
N ASP A 224 -38.51 -34.18 -1.65
CA ASP A 224 -38.45 -35.61 -1.27
C ASP A 224 -39.57 -36.00 -0.30
N ILE A 225 -39.89 -35.13 0.67
CA ILE A 225 -40.98 -35.35 1.63
C ILE A 225 -42.32 -35.38 0.89
N ALA A 226 -42.58 -34.41 0.00
CA ALA A 226 -43.81 -34.39 -0.79
C ALA A 226 -43.98 -35.66 -1.64
N TRP A 227 -42.90 -36.12 -2.28
CA TRP A 227 -42.92 -37.37 -3.04
C TRP A 227 -43.17 -38.61 -2.18
N ARG A 228 -42.58 -38.66 -0.98
CA ARG A 228 -42.80 -39.75 -0.01
C ARG A 228 -44.24 -39.77 0.50
N ASP A 229 -44.82 -38.60 0.78
CA ASP A 229 -46.20 -38.48 1.24
C ASP A 229 -47.18 -38.99 0.18
N GLU A 230 -46.97 -38.62 -1.09
CA GLU A 230 -47.76 -39.16 -2.20
C GLU A 230 -47.63 -40.69 -2.32
N THR A 231 -46.39 -41.20 -2.21
CA THR A 231 -46.13 -42.64 -2.24
C THR A 231 -46.78 -43.37 -1.07
N LEU A 232 -46.76 -42.79 0.13
CA LEU A 232 -47.39 -43.35 1.31
C LEU A 232 -48.91 -43.40 1.16
N GLN A 233 -49.53 -42.32 0.68
CA GLN A 233 -50.97 -42.29 0.38
C GLN A 233 -51.36 -43.37 -0.64
N ALA A 234 -50.59 -43.51 -1.72
CA ALA A 234 -50.83 -44.54 -2.72
C ALA A 234 -50.72 -45.96 -2.15
N ARG A 235 -49.73 -46.20 -1.27
CA ARG A 235 -49.57 -47.49 -0.58
C ARG A 235 -50.69 -47.76 0.41
N GLU A 236 -51.14 -46.75 1.14
CA GLU A 236 -52.24 -46.88 2.09
C GLU A 236 -53.56 -47.21 1.38
N ALA A 237 -53.83 -46.56 0.24
CA ALA A 237 -54.97 -46.91 -0.62
C ALA A 237 -54.89 -48.35 -1.13
N ASN A 238 -53.72 -48.80 -1.58
CA ASN A 238 -53.52 -50.19 -2.03
C ASN A 238 -53.70 -51.19 -0.87
N LEU A 239 -53.18 -50.90 0.32
CA LEU A 239 -53.39 -51.74 1.50
C LEU A 239 -54.87 -51.84 1.89
N GLN A 240 -55.63 -50.75 1.79
CA GLN A 240 -57.08 -50.77 2.02
C GLN A 240 -57.79 -51.65 0.99
N GLU A 241 -57.45 -51.52 -0.28
CA GLU A 241 -58.01 -52.36 -1.35
C GLU A 241 -57.69 -53.84 -1.12
N LEU A 242 -56.42 -54.17 -0.85
CA LEU A 242 -55.98 -55.55 -0.61
C LEU A 242 -56.62 -56.14 0.66
N THR A 243 -56.82 -55.32 1.69
CA THR A 243 -57.54 -55.72 2.90
C THR A 243 -59.01 -56.04 2.58
N ALA A 244 -59.67 -55.23 1.74
CA ALA A 244 -61.03 -55.48 1.29
C ALA A 244 -61.12 -56.80 0.48
N GLN A 245 -60.16 -57.03 -0.43
CA GLN A 245 -60.06 -58.28 -1.20
C GLN A 245 -59.83 -59.50 -0.29
N LEU A 246 -58.94 -59.39 0.70
CA LEU A 246 -58.69 -60.47 1.66
C LEU A 246 -59.92 -60.79 2.50
N ASN A 247 -60.66 -59.77 2.95
CA ASN A 247 -61.89 -59.98 3.71
C ASN A 247 -62.97 -60.66 2.84
N PHE A 248 -63.09 -60.26 1.57
CA PHE A 248 -63.99 -60.91 0.62
C PHE A 248 -63.63 -62.38 0.40
N ILE A 249 -62.35 -62.68 0.12
CA ILE A 249 -61.87 -64.06 -0.07
C ILE A 249 -62.03 -64.88 1.20
N ARG A 250 -61.73 -64.31 2.39
CA ARG A 250 -61.96 -65.01 3.66
C ARG A 250 -63.42 -65.40 3.83
N GLN A 251 -64.35 -64.51 3.49
CA GLN A 251 -65.78 -64.82 3.55
C GLN A 251 -66.17 -65.93 2.55
N GLU A 252 -65.63 -65.91 1.33
CA GLU A 252 -65.83 -67.00 0.36
C GLU A 252 -65.25 -68.33 0.84
N VAL A 253 -64.05 -68.30 1.42
CA VAL A 253 -63.39 -69.49 1.99
C VAL A 253 -64.18 -70.00 3.18
N GLU A 254 -64.70 -69.16 4.07
CA GLU A 254 -65.51 -69.60 5.21
C GLU A 254 -66.81 -70.29 4.74
N ILE A 255 -67.48 -69.72 3.73
CA ILE A 255 -68.64 -70.35 3.07
C ILE A 255 -68.26 -71.69 2.46
N LEU A 256 -67.09 -71.76 1.80
CA LEU A 256 -66.60 -72.97 1.13
C LEU A 256 -66.10 -74.03 2.12
N GLU A 257 -65.47 -73.63 3.22
CA GLU A 257 -65.04 -74.50 4.31
C GLU A 257 -66.24 -75.07 5.04
N GLN A 258 -67.28 -74.27 5.28
CA GLN A 258 -68.54 -74.79 5.82
C GLN A 258 -69.18 -75.80 4.85
N TYR A 259 -69.15 -75.51 3.55
CA TYR A 259 -69.56 -76.46 2.50
C TYR A 259 -68.70 -77.73 2.47
N TYR A 260 -67.38 -77.64 2.65
CA TYR A 260 -66.47 -78.79 2.67
C TYR A 260 -66.46 -79.54 4.00
N GLN A 261 -66.70 -78.92 5.16
CA GLN A 261 -66.84 -79.60 6.45
C GLN A 261 -68.10 -80.47 6.46
N ASP A 262 -69.19 -79.95 5.89
CA ASP A 262 -70.41 -80.73 5.62
C ASP A 262 -70.11 -81.93 4.69
N TYR A 263 -69.14 -81.80 3.77
CA TYR A 263 -68.71 -82.86 2.84
C TYR A 263 -67.63 -83.81 3.39
N GLN A 264 -66.73 -83.35 4.27
CA GLN A 264 -65.60 -84.11 4.81
C GLN A 264 -65.99 -84.99 5.99
N ALA A 265 -67.07 -84.66 6.71
CA ALA A 265 -67.70 -85.56 7.68
C ALA A 265 -68.07 -86.94 7.06
N LEU A 266 -68.06 -87.05 5.73
CA LEU A 266 -68.34 -88.27 4.97
C LEU A 266 -67.10 -89.00 4.40
N ARG A 267 -65.86 -88.52 4.56
CA ARG A 267 -64.66 -89.17 3.97
C ARG A 267 -63.51 -89.37 4.97
N GLN A 268 -63.60 -90.45 5.74
CA GLN A 268 -62.46 -91.07 6.43
C GLN A 268 -61.97 -92.27 5.60
N GLY A 269 -60.80 -92.17 4.96
CA GLY A 269 -60.19 -93.28 4.21
C GLY A 269 -58.66 -93.21 4.28
N ASN A 270 -57.98 -94.35 4.12
CA ASN A 270 -56.52 -94.43 4.10
C ASN A 270 -55.97 -93.64 2.91
N LEU A 271 -54.99 -92.76 3.15
CA LEU A 271 -54.37 -91.94 2.12
C LEU A 271 -53.54 -92.80 1.14
N ALA A 272 -53.91 -92.78 -0.13
CA ALA A 272 -53.32 -93.55 -1.23
C ALA A 272 -52.41 -92.72 -2.14
N LEU A 273 -52.76 -91.45 -2.40
CA LEU A 273 -51.95 -90.49 -3.17
C LEU A 273 -51.91 -89.15 -2.46
N VAL A 274 -50.77 -88.48 -2.52
CA VAL A 274 -50.61 -87.13 -1.95
C VAL A 274 -50.71 -86.08 -3.07
N ARG A 275 -51.23 -84.90 -2.73
CA ARG A 275 -51.22 -83.74 -3.63
C ARG A 275 -49.78 -83.43 -4.07
N GLY A 276 -49.57 -83.31 -5.37
CA GLY A 276 -48.26 -83.04 -5.96
C GLY A 276 -47.39 -84.29 -6.15
N GLU A 277 -47.87 -85.50 -5.84
CA GLU A 277 -47.19 -86.73 -6.21
C GLU A 277 -47.12 -86.86 -7.74
N VAL A 278 -45.94 -87.20 -8.27
CA VAL A 278 -45.72 -87.39 -9.71
C VAL A 278 -46.20 -88.77 -10.12
N LEU A 279 -47.22 -88.82 -10.97
CA LEU A 279 -47.84 -90.05 -11.45
C LEU A 279 -47.20 -90.57 -12.75
N SER A 280 -46.73 -89.65 -13.59
CA SER A 280 -45.90 -89.97 -14.76
C SER A 280 -44.96 -88.82 -15.11
N PHE A 281 -43.87 -89.16 -15.81
CA PHE A 281 -42.77 -88.28 -16.13
C PHE A 281 -42.19 -88.67 -17.50
N GLY A 282 -41.93 -87.70 -18.39
CA GLY A 282 -41.27 -87.98 -19.67
C GLY A 282 -40.66 -86.74 -20.31
N VAL A 283 -39.63 -86.97 -21.15
CA VAL A 283 -39.05 -85.95 -22.03
C VAL A 283 -39.67 -86.10 -23.40
N LEU A 284 -40.35 -85.06 -23.87
CA LEU A 284 -41.06 -85.05 -25.13
C LEU A 284 -40.37 -84.07 -26.08
N ARG A 285 -40.10 -84.54 -27.31
CA ARG A 285 -39.78 -83.67 -28.44
C ARG A 285 -40.84 -83.89 -29.49
N VAL A 286 -41.56 -82.83 -29.83
CA VAL A 286 -42.68 -82.93 -30.76
C VAL A 286 -42.53 -81.89 -31.85
N VAL A 287 -42.65 -82.32 -33.11
CA VAL A 287 -42.47 -81.47 -34.29
C VAL A 287 -43.81 -81.00 -34.87
N ASP A 288 -44.92 -81.63 -34.48
CA ASP A 288 -46.28 -81.35 -34.97
C ASP A 288 -47.35 -81.55 -33.89
N ALA A 289 -48.48 -80.84 -33.99
CA ALA A 289 -49.55 -80.87 -32.99
C ALA A 289 -50.19 -82.27 -32.81
N THR A 290 -50.20 -83.10 -33.85
CA THR A 290 -50.72 -84.47 -33.79
C THR A 290 -49.79 -85.39 -32.99
N GLY A 291 -48.47 -85.25 -33.17
CA GLY A 291 -47.48 -85.92 -32.32
C GLY A 291 -47.59 -85.52 -30.84
N ALA A 292 -47.93 -84.27 -30.55
CA ALA A 292 -48.01 -83.75 -29.18
C ALA A 292 -49.17 -84.39 -28.42
N LEU A 293 -50.34 -84.46 -29.06
CA LEU A 293 -51.51 -85.14 -28.50
C LEU A 293 -51.21 -86.60 -28.18
N SER A 294 -50.60 -87.34 -29.11
CA SER A 294 -50.27 -88.75 -28.89
C SER A 294 -49.26 -88.95 -27.75
N ALA A 295 -48.30 -88.04 -27.58
CA ALA A 295 -47.31 -88.11 -26.52
C ALA A 295 -47.92 -87.79 -25.13
N VAL A 296 -48.80 -86.80 -25.07
CA VAL A 296 -49.56 -86.46 -23.85
C VAL A 296 -50.49 -87.61 -23.44
N ASP A 297 -51.18 -88.22 -24.40
CA ASP A 297 -52.04 -89.38 -24.14
C ASP A 297 -51.27 -90.57 -23.55
N GLN A 298 -50.03 -90.80 -24.01
CA GLN A 298 -49.16 -91.83 -23.43
C GLN A 298 -48.80 -91.52 -21.98
N LEU A 299 -48.47 -90.27 -21.66
CA LEU A 299 -48.16 -89.86 -20.28
C LEU A 299 -49.38 -89.94 -19.36
N LEU A 300 -50.56 -89.55 -19.84
CA LEU A 300 -51.81 -89.68 -19.10
C LEU A 300 -52.16 -91.15 -18.86
N SER A 301 -51.92 -92.01 -19.85
CA SER A 301 -52.11 -93.46 -19.70
C SER A 301 -51.17 -94.08 -18.66
N GLN A 302 -49.91 -93.62 -18.61
CA GLN A 302 -48.96 -94.01 -17.56
C GLN A 302 -49.40 -93.52 -16.17
N ALA A 303 -49.79 -92.25 -16.07
CA ALA A 303 -50.29 -91.67 -14.82
C ALA A 303 -51.53 -92.41 -14.32
N ASN A 304 -52.40 -92.80 -15.25
CA ASN A 304 -53.61 -93.56 -14.95
C ASN A 304 -53.30 -94.94 -14.37
N ARG A 305 -52.31 -95.67 -14.92
CA ARG A 305 -51.85 -96.94 -14.34
C ARG A 305 -51.33 -96.75 -12.91
N ARG A 306 -50.47 -95.75 -12.70
CA ARG A 306 -49.91 -95.44 -11.38
C ARG A 306 -50.99 -95.06 -10.36
N ALA A 307 -51.97 -94.26 -10.79
CA ALA A 307 -53.10 -93.87 -9.95
C ALA A 307 -53.97 -95.06 -9.55
N ILE A 308 -54.22 -96.01 -10.46
CA ILE A 308 -54.95 -97.26 -10.15
C ILE A 308 -54.17 -98.12 -9.17
N GLU A 309 -52.86 -98.30 -9.39
CA GLU A 309 -52.01 -99.08 -8.48
C GLU A 309 -52.03 -98.52 -7.06
N ALA A 310 -52.00 -97.18 -6.92
CA ALA A 310 -52.02 -96.53 -5.64
C ALA A 310 -53.41 -96.58 -4.96
N THR A 311 -54.47 -96.31 -5.71
CA THR A 311 -55.83 -96.16 -5.15
C THR A 311 -56.62 -97.48 -5.10
N ARG A 312 -56.22 -98.51 -5.86
CA ARG A 312 -56.94 -99.80 -6.00
C ARG A 312 -55.99 -101.00 -6.01
N PRO A 313 -55.15 -101.21 -4.98
CA PRO A 313 -54.13 -102.27 -4.97
C PRO A 313 -54.69 -103.70 -5.03
N PHE A 314 -55.96 -103.91 -4.65
CA PHE A 314 -56.62 -105.23 -4.61
C PHE A 314 -57.75 -105.40 -5.64
N GLY A 315 -57.99 -104.41 -6.50
CA GLY A 315 -59.00 -104.45 -7.56
C GLY A 315 -58.45 -105.10 -8.82
N GLY A 316 -59.19 -106.05 -9.42
CA GLY A 316 -58.78 -106.73 -10.64
C GLY A 316 -58.42 -105.74 -11.75
N GLN A 317 -57.25 -105.95 -12.37
CA GLN A 317 -56.70 -105.10 -13.43
C GLN A 317 -57.55 -105.17 -14.71
N ASN A 318 -58.67 -104.43 -14.74
CA ASN A 318 -59.32 -104.10 -16.00
C ASN A 318 -58.50 -102.98 -16.64
N GLY A 319 -57.70 -103.33 -17.65
CA GLY A 319 -56.76 -102.42 -18.33
C GLY A 319 -57.40 -101.23 -19.07
N SER A 320 -58.71 -101.03 -18.95
CA SER A 320 -59.48 -99.95 -19.58
C SER A 320 -60.01 -98.89 -18.60
N ASP A 321 -59.86 -99.07 -17.29
CA ASP A 321 -60.33 -98.09 -16.31
C ASP A 321 -59.55 -96.78 -16.46
N ARG A 322 -60.25 -95.65 -16.59
CA ARG A 322 -59.66 -94.30 -16.61
C ARG A 322 -60.04 -93.58 -15.32
N VAL A 323 -59.20 -93.69 -14.31
CA VAL A 323 -59.37 -92.99 -13.03
C VAL A 323 -58.78 -91.59 -13.08
N VAL A 324 -57.74 -91.36 -13.89
CA VAL A 324 -57.13 -90.03 -14.03
C VAL A 324 -58.03 -89.11 -14.84
N GLN A 325 -58.32 -87.93 -14.29
CA GLN A 325 -59.12 -86.89 -14.90
C GLN A 325 -58.30 -85.61 -15.07
N ILE A 326 -58.28 -85.10 -16.29
CA ILE A 326 -57.66 -83.83 -16.68
C ILE A 326 -58.63 -83.09 -17.59
N THR A 327 -58.68 -81.76 -17.51
CA THR A 327 -59.58 -80.97 -18.36
C THR A 327 -59.05 -80.87 -19.79
N GLN A 328 -59.95 -80.79 -20.78
CA GLN A 328 -59.54 -80.61 -22.17
C GLN A 328 -58.75 -79.30 -22.38
N ALA A 329 -59.10 -78.24 -21.64
CA ALA A 329 -58.39 -76.96 -21.70
C ALA A 329 -56.92 -77.11 -21.27
N GLN A 330 -56.65 -77.87 -20.20
CA GLN A 330 -55.27 -78.14 -19.74
C GLN A 330 -54.49 -78.98 -20.75
N VAL A 331 -55.12 -79.98 -21.38
CA VAL A 331 -54.48 -80.77 -22.44
C VAL A 331 -54.14 -79.89 -23.64
N ASN A 332 -55.06 -79.03 -24.07
CA ASN A 332 -54.82 -78.12 -25.19
C ASN A 332 -53.69 -77.13 -24.90
N GLN A 333 -53.66 -76.56 -23.70
CA GLN A 333 -52.57 -75.65 -23.27
C GLN A 333 -51.22 -76.37 -23.24
N LEU A 334 -51.19 -77.61 -22.74
CA LEU A 334 -49.97 -78.42 -22.72
C LEU A 334 -49.47 -78.70 -24.14
N VAL A 335 -50.37 -79.07 -25.06
CA VAL A 335 -50.05 -79.33 -26.47
C VAL A 335 -49.53 -78.08 -27.18
N GLU A 336 -50.14 -76.92 -26.92
CA GLU A 336 -49.68 -75.63 -27.45
C GLU A 336 -48.28 -75.29 -26.92
N GLN A 337 -48.03 -75.52 -25.63
CA GLN A 337 -46.74 -75.23 -25.00
C GLN A 337 -45.60 -76.12 -25.55
N ILE A 338 -45.83 -77.42 -25.77
CA ILE A 338 -44.79 -78.36 -26.21
C ILE A 338 -44.67 -78.48 -27.74
N GLY A 339 -45.51 -77.75 -28.50
CA GLY A 339 -45.63 -77.86 -29.96
C GLY A 339 -44.62 -77.04 -30.77
N ASP A 340 -43.63 -76.41 -30.12
CA ASP A 340 -42.67 -75.49 -30.74
C ASP A 340 -41.40 -76.17 -31.31
N GLY A 341 -41.31 -77.50 -31.23
CA GLY A 341 -40.16 -78.29 -31.70
C GLY A 341 -39.01 -78.46 -30.70
N GLN A 342 -39.10 -77.87 -29.50
CA GLN A 342 -38.11 -78.01 -28.43
C GLN A 342 -38.34 -79.27 -27.58
N ASP A 343 -37.33 -79.65 -26.80
CA ASP A 343 -37.45 -80.74 -25.82
C ASP A 343 -38.09 -80.21 -24.54
N TYR A 344 -39.16 -80.83 -24.08
CA TYR A 344 -39.87 -80.49 -22.84
C TYR A 344 -39.87 -81.66 -21.86
N VAL A 345 -39.71 -81.36 -20.57
CA VAL A 345 -39.97 -82.29 -19.49
C VAL A 345 -41.42 -82.11 -19.05
N VAL A 346 -42.23 -83.14 -19.21
CA VAL A 346 -43.64 -83.14 -18.84
C VAL A 346 -43.88 -84.07 -17.68
N ARG A 347 -44.59 -83.56 -16.67
CA ARG A 347 -44.98 -84.30 -15.46
C ARG A 347 -46.48 -84.26 -15.30
N ILE A 348 -47.06 -85.40 -14.96
CA ILE A 348 -48.46 -85.48 -14.54
C ILE A 348 -48.48 -85.63 -13.03
N LEU A 349 -49.10 -84.68 -12.33
CA LEU A 349 -49.11 -84.63 -10.87
C LEU A 349 -50.53 -84.75 -10.33
N SER A 350 -50.65 -85.41 -9.18
CA SER A 350 -51.90 -85.47 -8.43
C SER A 350 -52.35 -84.07 -7.97
N ALA A 351 -53.58 -83.67 -8.29
CA ALA A 351 -54.13 -82.36 -7.92
C ALA A 351 -54.57 -82.28 -6.44
N GLY A 352 -54.73 -83.42 -5.77
CA GLY A 352 -55.25 -83.52 -4.41
C GLY A 352 -54.73 -84.73 -3.64
N ASN A 353 -55.18 -84.84 -2.39
CA ASN A 353 -54.99 -86.03 -1.58
C ASN A 353 -56.11 -87.02 -1.90
N TYR A 354 -55.77 -88.24 -2.29
CA TYR A 354 -56.75 -89.28 -2.63
C TYR A 354 -56.61 -90.47 -1.70
N VAL A 355 -57.75 -91.06 -1.34
CA VAL A 355 -57.81 -92.24 -0.46
C VAL A 355 -58.00 -93.51 -1.27
N GLU A 356 -57.80 -94.66 -0.63
CA GLU A 356 -58.09 -95.97 -1.23
C GLU A 356 -59.56 -96.04 -1.72
N GLN A 357 -59.77 -96.69 -2.86
CA GLN A 357 -61.06 -96.87 -3.57
C GLN A 357 -61.68 -95.61 -4.20
N GLU A 358 -60.92 -94.50 -4.30
CA GLU A 358 -61.39 -93.32 -5.02
C GLU A 358 -61.70 -93.64 -6.50
N GLN A 359 -62.79 -93.05 -7.00
CA GLN A 359 -63.25 -93.29 -8.37
C GLN A 359 -62.57 -92.40 -9.41
N ALA A 360 -62.05 -91.25 -8.99
CA ALA A 360 -61.41 -90.28 -9.85
C ALA A 360 -60.23 -89.59 -9.16
N VAL A 361 -59.11 -89.49 -9.89
CA VAL A 361 -57.89 -88.80 -9.48
C VAL A 361 -57.72 -87.62 -10.43
N LEU A 362 -57.97 -86.40 -9.94
CA LEU A 362 -57.71 -85.21 -10.73
C LEU A 362 -56.21 -84.99 -10.81
N VAL A 363 -55.74 -84.64 -12.00
CA VAL A 363 -54.33 -84.36 -12.25
C VAL A 363 -54.15 -83.02 -12.93
N PHE A 364 -52.97 -82.45 -12.78
CA PHE A 364 -52.51 -81.35 -13.63
C PHE A 364 -51.19 -81.74 -14.28
N ALA A 365 -50.96 -81.21 -15.47
CA ALA A 365 -49.72 -81.36 -16.18
C ALA A 365 -48.85 -80.12 -15.97
N ASP A 366 -47.55 -80.36 -15.78
CA ASP A 366 -46.53 -79.32 -15.75
C ASP A 366 -45.52 -79.61 -16.86
N ALA A 367 -45.14 -78.60 -17.62
CA ALA A 367 -44.19 -78.69 -18.73
C ALA A 367 -43.14 -77.60 -18.63
N VAL A 368 -41.87 -78.00 -18.67
CA VAL A 368 -40.73 -77.08 -18.63
C VAL A 368 -39.72 -77.47 -19.69
N LEU A 369 -39.02 -76.50 -20.27
CA LEU A 369 -37.98 -76.77 -21.26
C LEU A 369 -36.88 -77.68 -20.68
N ASN A 370 -36.50 -78.71 -21.45
CA ASN A 370 -35.43 -79.63 -21.12
C ASN A 370 -34.07 -79.04 -21.50
N GLN A 371 -33.68 -78.00 -20.79
CA GLN A 371 -32.42 -77.30 -21.00
C GLN A 371 -31.26 -77.97 -20.24
N LYS A 372 -30.04 -77.82 -20.77
CA LYS A 372 -28.81 -78.27 -20.07
C LYS A 372 -28.54 -77.35 -18.88
N LEU A 373 -28.57 -77.91 -17.67
CA LEU A 373 -28.38 -77.18 -16.42
C LEU A 373 -26.95 -77.26 -15.90
N PHE A 374 -26.28 -78.40 -16.09
CA PHE A 374 -24.92 -78.61 -15.61
C PHE A 374 -24.05 -79.25 -16.68
N ASN A 375 -22.77 -78.86 -16.73
CA ASN A 375 -21.78 -79.47 -17.62
C ASN A 375 -21.06 -80.64 -16.92
N ALA A 376 -20.70 -81.66 -17.68
CA ALA A 376 -19.81 -82.73 -17.19
C ALA A 376 -18.50 -82.13 -16.65
N GLY A 377 -18.09 -82.54 -15.44
CA GLY A 377 -16.92 -82.01 -14.75
C GLY A 377 -17.17 -80.74 -13.92
N GLU A 378 -18.38 -80.18 -13.91
CA GLU A 378 -18.71 -79.03 -13.07
C GLU A 378 -18.79 -79.43 -11.58
N VAL A 379 -18.23 -78.60 -10.69
CA VAL A 379 -18.31 -78.82 -9.24
C VAL A 379 -19.63 -78.27 -8.70
N ILE A 380 -20.46 -79.16 -8.12
CA ILE A 380 -21.80 -78.83 -7.61
C ILE A 380 -21.73 -78.40 -6.15
N ALA A 381 -20.97 -79.13 -5.35
CA ALA A 381 -20.83 -78.83 -3.93
C ALA A 381 -19.43 -79.24 -3.47
N THR A 382 -18.98 -78.59 -2.40
CA THR A 382 -17.66 -78.78 -1.82
C THR A 382 -17.75 -78.65 -0.31
N VAL A 383 -17.13 -79.58 0.41
CA VAL A 383 -17.03 -79.53 1.87
C VAL A 383 -15.57 -79.69 2.29
N SER A 384 -15.12 -78.86 3.23
CA SER A 384 -13.81 -78.99 3.85
C SER A 384 -13.86 -80.02 4.99
N VAL A 385 -12.88 -80.90 5.05
CA VAL A 385 -12.76 -81.97 6.05
C VAL A 385 -11.35 -81.96 6.59
N ASP A 386 -11.18 -81.98 7.92
CA ASP A 386 -9.86 -82.22 8.53
C ASP A 386 -9.81 -83.67 9.01
N SER A 387 -9.28 -84.55 8.16
CA SER A 387 -9.24 -85.99 8.43
C SER A 387 -8.37 -86.38 9.64
N ASN A 388 -7.62 -85.46 10.26
CA ASN A 388 -6.83 -85.74 11.48
C ASN A 388 -7.57 -85.39 12.77
N GLN A 389 -8.53 -84.47 12.69
CA GLN A 389 -9.24 -83.94 13.86
C GLN A 389 -10.69 -84.44 13.93
N MET A 390 -11.23 -84.94 12.83
CA MET A 390 -12.60 -85.44 12.75
C MET A 390 -12.67 -86.96 12.94
N THR A 391 -13.67 -87.41 13.68
CA THR A 391 -14.06 -88.82 13.78
C THR A 391 -14.80 -89.28 12.52
N ASP A 392 -14.88 -90.60 12.30
CA ASP A 392 -15.60 -91.18 11.15
C ASP A 392 -17.07 -90.71 11.07
N GLN A 393 -17.73 -90.53 12.22
CA GLN A 393 -19.10 -90.01 12.28
C GLN A 393 -19.18 -88.56 11.81
N GLU A 394 -18.21 -87.72 12.19
CA GLU A 394 -18.15 -86.33 11.74
C GLU A 394 -17.82 -86.22 10.25
N VAL A 395 -16.94 -87.08 9.72
CA VAL A 395 -16.67 -87.17 8.27
C VAL A 395 -17.92 -87.60 7.49
N ARG A 396 -18.68 -88.58 7.99
CA ARG A 396 -19.97 -88.98 7.40
C ARG A 396 -20.98 -87.82 7.43
N ALA A 397 -21.09 -87.09 8.53
CA ALA A 397 -21.97 -85.92 8.60
C ALA A 397 -21.56 -84.80 7.62
N ARG A 398 -20.27 -84.63 7.36
CA ARG A 398 -19.77 -83.71 6.31
C ARG A 398 -20.16 -84.19 4.92
N LEU A 399 -20.14 -85.50 4.67
CA LEU A 399 -20.60 -86.07 3.41
C LEU A 399 -22.12 -85.92 3.23
N ASP A 400 -22.92 -86.13 4.28
CA ASP A 400 -24.36 -85.88 4.23
C ASP A 400 -24.65 -84.41 3.92
N THR A 401 -23.88 -83.49 4.50
CA THR A 401 -23.95 -82.06 4.19
C THR A 401 -23.61 -81.78 2.73
N LEU A 402 -22.59 -82.44 2.19
CA LEU A 402 -22.20 -82.31 0.77
C LEU A 402 -23.33 -82.77 -0.15
N LEU A 403 -23.95 -83.92 0.14
CA LEU A 403 -25.06 -84.46 -0.64
C LEU A 403 -26.31 -83.57 -0.54
N ALA A 404 -26.63 -83.08 0.66
CA ALA A 404 -27.73 -82.14 0.87
C ALA A 404 -27.50 -80.82 0.12
N ALA A 405 -26.27 -80.29 0.13
CA ALA A 405 -25.90 -79.09 -0.62
C ALA A 405 -25.97 -79.31 -2.13
N ALA A 406 -25.50 -80.46 -2.63
CA ALA A 406 -25.63 -80.84 -4.02
C ALA A 406 -27.11 -80.95 -4.42
N GLN A 407 -27.94 -81.55 -3.56
CA GLN A 407 -29.38 -81.65 -3.78
C GLN A 407 -30.10 -80.33 -3.80
N PHE A 408 -29.77 -79.45 -2.87
CA PHE A 408 -30.30 -78.10 -2.86
C PHE A 408 -29.91 -77.34 -4.14
N ARG A 409 -28.65 -77.41 -4.56
CA ARG A 409 -28.19 -76.75 -5.80
C ARG A 409 -28.88 -77.32 -7.03
N ALA A 410 -29.03 -78.63 -7.14
CA ALA A 410 -29.70 -79.30 -8.25
C ALA A 410 -31.17 -78.87 -8.37
N ARG A 411 -31.92 -78.93 -7.26
CA ARG A 411 -33.33 -78.52 -7.22
C ARG A 411 -33.49 -77.04 -7.53
N ARG A 412 -32.63 -76.17 -6.96
CA ARG A 412 -32.65 -74.72 -7.24
C ARG A 412 -32.33 -74.40 -8.70
N ALA A 413 -31.44 -75.17 -9.33
CA ALA A 413 -31.13 -75.01 -10.75
C ALA A 413 -32.24 -75.52 -11.67
N GLY A 414 -33.22 -76.27 -11.14
CA GLY A 414 -34.35 -76.78 -11.89
C GLY A 414 -34.24 -78.26 -12.29
N VAL A 415 -33.32 -79.04 -11.72
CA VAL A 415 -33.30 -80.49 -11.94
C VAL A 415 -34.52 -81.11 -11.27
N LEU A 416 -35.34 -81.81 -12.06
CA LEU A 416 -36.56 -82.45 -11.60
C LEU A 416 -36.37 -83.93 -11.24
N GLY A 417 -35.38 -84.59 -11.86
CA GLY A 417 -35.03 -85.97 -11.58
C GLY A 417 -34.24 -86.16 -10.27
N GLU A 418 -34.00 -87.41 -9.92
CA GLU A 418 -33.26 -87.78 -8.72
C GLU A 418 -31.75 -87.50 -8.86
N ILE A 419 -31.04 -87.55 -7.72
CA ILE A 419 -29.58 -87.40 -7.67
C ILE A 419 -28.98 -88.77 -7.38
N GLN A 420 -27.99 -89.13 -8.18
CA GLN A 420 -27.36 -90.44 -8.14
C GLN A 420 -25.86 -90.27 -7.93
N VAL A 421 -25.29 -91.06 -7.01
CA VAL A 421 -23.83 -91.13 -6.85
C VAL A 421 -23.30 -92.22 -7.78
N GLY A 422 -22.40 -91.86 -8.70
CA GLY A 422 -21.87 -92.77 -9.71
C GLY A 422 -22.97 -93.38 -10.59
N ASP A 423 -23.06 -94.71 -10.58
CA ASP A 423 -24.06 -95.49 -11.32
C ASP A 423 -25.45 -95.52 -10.66
N GLY A 424 -25.63 -94.83 -9.53
CA GLY A 424 -26.89 -94.80 -8.78
C GLY A 424 -27.16 -96.06 -7.96
N THR A 425 -26.21 -96.99 -7.88
CA THR A 425 -26.36 -98.19 -7.06
C THR A 425 -25.90 -97.93 -5.63
N VAL A 426 -26.59 -98.56 -4.67
CA VAL A 426 -26.19 -98.53 -3.26
C VAL A 426 -24.76 -99.05 -3.09
N GLN A 427 -24.37 -100.08 -3.86
CA GLN A 427 -23.05 -100.70 -3.80
C GLN A 427 -21.91 -99.72 -4.11
N THR A 428 -22.07 -98.88 -5.13
CA THR A 428 -21.06 -97.86 -5.50
C THR A 428 -20.89 -96.84 -4.38
N PHE A 429 -22.00 -96.40 -3.78
CA PHE A 429 -21.95 -95.49 -2.63
C PHE A 429 -21.32 -96.13 -1.39
N THR A 430 -21.69 -97.37 -1.04
CA THR A 430 -21.11 -98.08 0.12
C THR A 430 -19.60 -98.29 -0.05
N ARG A 431 -19.14 -98.67 -1.24
CA ARG A 431 -17.70 -98.83 -1.53
C ARG A 431 -16.93 -97.53 -1.33
N PHE A 432 -17.50 -96.41 -1.75
CA PHE A 432 -16.91 -95.09 -1.53
C PHE A 432 -16.83 -94.76 -0.02
N LEU A 433 -17.88 -95.05 0.75
CA LEU A 433 -17.88 -94.86 2.20
C LEU A 433 -16.82 -95.70 2.91
N ASP A 434 -16.63 -96.95 2.47
CA ASP A 434 -15.61 -97.85 3.02
C ASP A 434 -14.19 -97.35 2.70
N GLN A 435 -13.96 -96.85 1.49
CA GLN A 435 -12.69 -96.22 1.11
C GLN A 435 -12.44 -94.93 1.90
N LEU A 436 -13.47 -94.11 2.11
CA LEU A 436 -13.38 -92.88 2.89
C LEU A 436 -12.98 -93.11 4.35
N GLN A 437 -13.42 -94.22 4.96
CA GLN A 437 -13.06 -94.59 6.33
C GLN A 437 -11.69 -95.25 6.45
N ASN A 438 -11.29 -96.06 5.47
CA ASN A 438 -10.07 -96.88 5.56
C ASN A 438 -8.85 -96.28 4.85
N THR A 439 -8.95 -95.05 4.33
CA THR A 439 -7.83 -94.41 3.62
C THR A 439 -6.75 -93.94 4.61
N PRO A 440 -5.49 -94.42 4.48
CA PRO A 440 -4.39 -93.99 5.35
C PRO A 440 -3.82 -92.61 4.98
N GLN A 441 -4.17 -92.08 3.80
CA GLN A 441 -3.77 -90.76 3.33
C GLN A 441 -4.71 -89.68 3.88
N ARG A 442 -4.12 -88.57 4.34
CA ARG A 442 -4.87 -87.41 4.82
C ARG A 442 -5.66 -86.79 3.69
N PHE A 443 -6.78 -86.14 3.98
CA PHE A 443 -7.53 -85.37 2.99
C PHE A 443 -8.14 -84.12 3.61
N GLY A 444 -8.28 -83.07 2.80
CA GLY A 444 -8.70 -81.73 3.23
C GLY A 444 -10.09 -81.33 2.74
N GLN A 445 -10.63 -82.05 1.74
CA GLN A 445 -11.82 -81.63 1.03
C GLN A 445 -12.48 -82.80 0.30
N ILE A 446 -13.81 -82.78 0.24
CA ILE A 446 -14.62 -83.66 -0.60
C ILE A 446 -15.45 -82.79 -1.55
N GLN A 447 -15.45 -83.13 -2.84
CA GLN A 447 -16.21 -82.43 -3.87
C GLN A 447 -17.22 -83.38 -4.51
N ALA A 448 -18.41 -82.85 -4.82
CA ALA A 448 -19.38 -83.51 -5.68
C ALA A 448 -19.29 -82.88 -7.08
N VAL A 449 -18.84 -83.67 -8.05
CA VAL A 449 -18.59 -83.24 -9.43
C VAL A 449 -19.59 -83.91 -10.35
N VAL A 450 -20.14 -83.17 -11.30
CA VAL A 450 -21.06 -83.72 -12.32
C VAL A 450 -20.32 -84.77 -13.16
N GLU A 451 -20.88 -85.96 -13.28
CA GLU A 451 -20.31 -87.03 -14.12
C GLU A 451 -20.63 -86.79 -15.60
N ASP A 452 -21.91 -86.58 -15.91
CA ASP A 452 -22.45 -86.36 -17.27
C ASP A 452 -23.23 -85.05 -17.37
N ASN A 453 -23.30 -84.46 -18.57
CA ASN A 453 -24.15 -83.28 -18.82
C ASN A 453 -25.58 -83.55 -18.30
N THR A 454 -26.06 -82.70 -17.39
CA THR A 454 -27.37 -82.89 -16.76
C THR A 454 -28.34 -81.84 -17.27
N PHE A 455 -29.54 -82.31 -17.63
CA PHE A 455 -30.63 -81.48 -18.13
C PHE A 455 -31.74 -81.36 -17.07
N THR A 456 -32.74 -80.51 -17.30
CA THR A 456 -33.92 -80.34 -16.44
C THR A 456 -34.55 -81.69 -16.04
N ALA A 457 -34.56 -82.68 -16.93
CA ALA A 457 -35.12 -84.00 -16.66
C ALA A 457 -34.37 -84.78 -15.56
N GLY A 458 -33.06 -84.56 -15.37
CA GLY A 458 -32.21 -85.43 -14.58
C GLY A 458 -32.09 -86.86 -15.15
N PRO A 459 -31.63 -87.84 -14.37
CA PRO A 459 -31.05 -87.68 -13.04
C PRO A 459 -29.74 -86.89 -13.08
N LEU A 460 -29.38 -86.26 -11.96
CA LEU A 460 -28.07 -85.65 -11.79
C LEU A 460 -27.10 -86.71 -11.24
N LYS A 461 -26.19 -87.19 -12.09
CA LYS A 461 -25.12 -88.11 -11.69
C LYS A 461 -23.93 -87.33 -11.16
N ILE A 462 -23.54 -87.61 -9.92
CA ILE A 462 -22.39 -86.99 -9.27
C ILE A 462 -21.32 -88.03 -8.96
N ASN A 463 -20.08 -87.65 -9.24
CA ASN A 463 -18.89 -88.33 -8.79
C ASN A 463 -18.32 -87.60 -7.58
N LEU A 464 -18.20 -88.31 -6.46
CA LEU A 464 -17.61 -87.81 -5.23
C LEU A 464 -16.10 -87.97 -5.32
N GLN A 465 -15.37 -86.87 -5.20
CA GLN A 465 -13.92 -86.82 -5.31
C GLN A 465 -13.31 -86.32 -4.01
N VAL A 466 -12.31 -87.05 -3.49
CA VAL A 466 -11.62 -86.70 -2.25
C VAL A 466 -10.26 -86.10 -2.59
N TYR A 467 -9.95 -84.94 -2.03
CA TYR A 467 -8.77 -84.14 -2.36
C TYR A 467 -7.80 -84.00 -1.19
N HIS A 468 -6.51 -84.09 -1.50
CA HIS A 468 -5.40 -83.68 -0.62
C HIS A 468 -4.42 -82.80 -1.38
N ASN A 469 -4.10 -81.62 -0.85
CA ASN A 469 -3.19 -80.65 -1.47
C ASN A 469 -3.47 -80.38 -2.97
N GLY A 470 -4.75 -80.37 -3.35
CA GLY A 470 -5.19 -80.09 -4.72
C GLY A 470 -5.14 -81.28 -5.69
N GLN A 471 -4.78 -82.49 -5.24
CA GLN A 471 -4.82 -83.72 -6.04
C GLN A 471 -5.94 -84.66 -5.56
N VAL A 472 -6.61 -85.33 -6.51
CA VAL A 472 -7.63 -86.35 -6.22
C VAL A 472 -6.93 -87.62 -5.72
N ILE A 473 -7.35 -88.12 -4.56
CA ILE A 473 -6.81 -89.35 -3.96
C ILE A 473 -7.58 -90.58 -4.47
N PHE A 474 -8.91 -90.52 -4.37
CA PHE A 474 -9.83 -91.52 -4.92
C PHE A 474 -11.21 -90.88 -5.15
N GLN A 475 -12.07 -91.59 -5.88
CA GLN A 475 -13.38 -91.09 -6.32
C GLN A 475 -14.43 -92.21 -6.37
N SER A 476 -15.72 -91.85 -6.35
CA SER A 476 -16.82 -92.84 -6.29
C SER A 476 -17.05 -93.61 -7.59
N SER A 477 -16.78 -93.01 -8.76
CA SER A 477 -16.86 -93.67 -10.07
C SER A 477 -15.53 -93.58 -10.81
N ASN A 478 -15.05 -94.72 -11.33
CA ASN A 478 -13.90 -94.77 -12.24
C ASN A 478 -14.41 -94.60 -13.68
N ARG A 479 -13.94 -93.57 -14.39
CA ARG A 479 -14.17 -93.46 -15.83
C ARG A 479 -13.63 -94.70 -16.54
N SER A 480 -14.49 -95.36 -17.32
CA SER A 480 -14.09 -96.15 -18.50
C SER A 480 -13.86 -95.24 -19.69
#